data_AF-A0A1Y4N8V3-F1
#
_entry.id   AF-A0A1Y4N8V3-F1
#
_cell.length_a   1.000
_cell.length_b   1.000
_cell.length_c   1.000
_cell.angle_alpha   90.00
_cell.angle_beta   90.00
_cell.angle_gamma   90.00
#
_symmetry.space_group_name_H-M   'P 1'
#
loop_
_entity.id
_entity.type
_entity.pdbx_description
1 polymer ?
#
loop_
_entity_poly.entity_id
_entity_poly.type
_entity_poly.pdbx_seq_one_letter_code
_entity_poly.pdbx_strand_id
1 'polypeptide(L)'
;MLTKEYYNDFFEIGQQKINFSFFELSLPDDDPVYTLKNVMEELDFSGLLACYSDKGRTGYNPIMLYAVVTYANMRGVRAVDRIVDLCQRDLAFIWLTKGEKPQRDAFYDFKGKKLTGEVLDELNYQFMRRLEKEGLVTLKELYIDGTK
;
A
#
# COMPACT_ATOMS: atom_id res chain seq x y z
N MET A 1 -5.28 5.53 45.61
CA MET A 1 -4.31 4.43 45.43
C MET A 1 -4.83 3.46 44.38
N LEU A 2 -6.00 2.86 44.56
CA LEU A 2 -6.67 2.00 43.57
C LEU A 2 -6.65 2.53 42.13
N THR A 3 -7.03 3.79 41.88
CA THR A 3 -7.06 4.34 40.50
C THR A 3 -5.69 4.41 39.82
N LYS A 4 -4.60 4.54 40.58
CA LYS A 4 -3.24 4.51 40.04
C LYS A 4 -2.76 3.07 39.82
N GLU A 5 -3.21 2.12 40.64
CA GLU A 5 -2.94 0.69 40.46
C GLU A 5 -3.63 0.18 39.19
N TYR A 6 -4.93 0.41 39.03
CA TYR A 6 -5.66 0.06 37.79
C TYR A 6 -5.08 0.71 36.54
N TYR A 7 -4.60 1.96 36.65
CA TYR A 7 -3.90 2.61 35.53
C TYR A 7 -2.60 1.87 35.22
N ASN A 8 -1.75 1.62 36.22
CA ASN A 8 -0.47 0.92 36.07
C ASN A 8 -0.59 -0.55 35.62
N ASP A 9 -1.70 -1.23 35.95
CA ASP A 9 -1.98 -2.59 35.51
C ASP A 9 -2.13 -2.68 33.98
N PHE A 10 -2.48 -1.57 33.32
CA PHE A 10 -2.64 -1.50 31.86
C PHE A 10 -1.62 -0.58 31.18
N PHE A 11 -1.34 0.59 31.75
CA PHE A 11 -0.39 1.60 31.28
C PHE A 11 0.57 1.99 32.39
N GLU A 12 1.87 1.82 32.18
CA GLU A 12 2.89 2.32 33.09
C GLU A 12 2.83 3.86 33.18
N ILE A 13 2.62 4.43 34.38
CA ILE A 13 2.65 5.87 34.60
C ILE A 13 3.99 6.44 34.09
N GLY A 14 3.91 7.42 33.19
CA GLY A 14 5.09 8.07 32.63
C GLY A 14 5.72 7.34 31.44
N GLN A 15 5.11 6.27 30.93
CA GLN A 15 5.55 5.60 29.72
C GLN A 15 5.43 6.53 28.50
N GLN A 16 6.57 6.78 27.84
CA GLN A 16 6.68 7.65 26.66
C GLN A 16 6.98 6.86 25.37
N LYS A 17 7.26 5.57 25.50
CA LYS A 17 7.60 4.67 24.40
C LYS A 17 6.70 3.45 24.45
N ILE A 18 6.38 2.95 23.27
CA ILE A 18 5.57 1.75 23.11
C ILE A 18 6.37 0.54 23.61
N ASN A 19 5.79 -0.23 24.52
CA ASN A 19 6.36 -1.47 25.05
C ASN A 19 5.62 -2.67 24.42
N PHE A 20 5.96 -3.03 23.18
CA PHE A 20 5.41 -4.20 22.50
C PHE A 20 6.36 -5.38 22.59
N SER A 21 5.79 -6.58 22.75
CA SER A 21 6.44 -7.81 22.31
C SER A 21 6.49 -7.79 20.78
N PHE A 22 7.68 -7.77 20.19
CA PHE A 22 7.85 -7.76 18.73
C PHE A 22 7.19 -8.96 18.03
N PHE A 23 6.94 -10.05 18.75
CA PHE A 23 6.27 -11.25 18.24
C PHE A 23 4.76 -11.11 18.09
N GLU A 24 4.15 -10.10 18.72
CA GLU A 24 2.70 -9.85 18.66
C GLU A 24 2.33 -8.85 17.57
N LEU A 25 3.32 -8.16 16.97
CA LEU A 25 3.10 -7.20 15.90
C LEU A 25 2.95 -7.93 14.54
N SER A 26 1.71 -8.27 14.21
CA SER A 26 1.35 -8.96 12.97
C SER A 26 0.19 -8.25 12.26
N LEU A 27 0.02 -8.57 10.98
CA LEU A 27 -1.20 -8.24 10.26
C LEU A 27 -2.21 -9.38 10.44
N PRO A 28 -3.52 -9.09 10.38
CA PRO A 28 -4.53 -10.13 10.30
C PRO A 28 -4.25 -11.07 9.13
N ASP A 29 -4.47 -12.38 9.29
CA ASP A 29 -4.18 -13.39 8.25
C ASP A 29 -4.97 -13.14 6.94
N ASP A 30 -6.09 -12.42 7.02
CA ASP A 30 -6.96 -12.05 5.92
C ASP A 30 -6.72 -10.62 5.38
N ASP A 31 -5.62 -9.96 5.79
CA ASP A 31 -5.33 -8.62 5.28
C ASP A 31 -5.12 -8.64 3.75
N PRO A 32 -5.78 -7.73 2.99
CA PRO A 32 -5.69 -7.71 1.53
C PRO A 32 -4.27 -7.47 0.98
N VAL A 33 -3.30 -7.06 1.80
CA VAL A 33 -1.91 -6.86 1.37
C VAL A 33 -1.28 -8.17 0.91
N TYR A 34 -1.68 -9.31 1.49
CA TYR A 34 -1.17 -10.62 1.09
C TYR A 34 -1.61 -10.97 -0.32
N THR A 35 -2.90 -10.79 -0.62
CA THR A 35 -3.46 -10.94 -1.97
C THR A 35 -2.76 -10.02 -2.96
N LEU A 36 -2.60 -8.73 -2.61
CA LEU A 36 -1.92 -7.77 -3.47
C LEU A 36 -0.52 -8.26 -3.82
N LYS A 37 0.28 -8.68 -2.83
CA LYS A 37 1.64 -9.16 -3.07
C LYS A 37 1.67 -10.37 -3.99
N ASN A 38 0.82 -11.37 -3.75
CA ASN A 38 0.74 -12.57 -4.58
C ASN A 38 0.42 -12.22 -6.04
N VAL A 39 -0.61 -11.38 -6.25
CA VAL A 39 -0.98 -10.95 -7.61
C VAL A 39 0.13 -10.15 -8.28
N MET A 40 0.81 -9.27 -7.54
CA MET A 40 1.89 -8.43 -8.07
C MET A 40 3.10 -9.23 -8.55
N GLU A 41 3.36 -10.44 -8.05
CA GLU A 41 4.48 -11.28 -8.49
C GLU A 41 4.37 -11.70 -9.97
N GLU A 42 3.15 -11.75 -10.51
CA GLU A 42 2.89 -12.22 -11.88
C GLU A 42 2.54 -11.08 -12.86
N LEU A 43 2.65 -9.81 -12.42
CA LEU A 43 2.44 -8.64 -13.27
C LEU A 43 3.67 -8.30 -14.09
N ASP A 44 3.46 -7.88 -15.33
CA ASP A 44 4.51 -7.30 -16.16
C ASP A 44 4.62 -5.79 -15.94
N PHE A 45 5.69 -5.37 -15.27
CA PHE A 45 6.00 -3.96 -15.01
C PHE A 45 6.86 -3.32 -16.11
N SER A 46 7.15 -4.00 -17.21
CA SER A 46 8.01 -3.49 -18.29
C SER A 46 7.59 -2.10 -18.79
N GLY A 47 6.29 -1.90 -19.00
CA GLY A 47 5.72 -0.60 -19.40
C GLY A 47 5.94 0.50 -18.37
N LEU A 48 5.78 0.19 -17.08
CA LEU A 48 6.03 1.14 -16.00
C LEU A 48 7.51 1.49 -15.88
N LEU A 49 8.38 0.49 -15.97
CA LEU A 49 9.82 0.66 -15.86
C LEU A 49 10.41 1.43 -17.04
N ALA A 50 9.82 1.33 -18.23
CA ALA A 50 10.23 2.10 -19.41
C ALA A 50 10.07 3.62 -19.24
N CYS A 51 9.19 4.08 -18.34
CA CYS A 51 9.02 5.50 -18.02
C CYS A 51 10.14 6.08 -17.13
N TYR A 52 11.06 5.22 -16.65
CA TYR A 52 12.17 5.61 -15.78
C TYR A 52 13.48 5.63 -16.56
N SER A 53 14.27 6.68 -16.35
CA SER A 53 15.63 6.75 -16.87
C SER A 53 16.60 6.11 -15.87
N ASP A 54 17.59 5.44 -16.42
CA ASP A 54 18.82 4.97 -15.79
C ASP A 54 19.74 6.11 -15.31
N LYS A 55 19.48 7.36 -15.71
CA LYS A 55 20.31 8.53 -15.41
C LYS A 55 19.63 9.45 -14.39
N GLY A 56 20.33 9.70 -13.28
CA GLY A 56 19.89 10.65 -12.25
C GLY A 56 19.97 10.07 -10.84
N ARG A 57 19.38 10.78 -9.88
CA ARG A 57 19.30 10.33 -8.48
C ARG A 57 18.40 9.10 -8.40
N THR A 58 18.81 8.09 -7.63
CA THR A 58 17.98 6.90 -7.37
C THR A 58 16.73 7.35 -6.60
N GLY A 59 15.59 7.39 -7.28
CA GLY A 59 14.29 7.64 -6.66
C GLY A 59 13.76 6.38 -5.96
N TYR A 60 12.54 6.48 -5.44
CA TYR A 60 11.82 5.32 -4.91
C TYR A 60 11.54 4.29 -6.02
N ASN A 61 11.49 3.01 -5.64
CA ASN A 61 11.16 1.94 -6.57
C ASN A 61 9.74 2.12 -7.14
N PRO A 62 9.54 2.18 -8.46
CA PRO A 62 8.23 2.39 -9.06
C PRO A 62 7.22 1.27 -8.77
N ILE A 63 7.68 0.03 -8.65
CA ILE A 63 6.82 -1.12 -8.30
C ILE A 63 6.32 -0.97 -6.86
N MET A 64 7.18 -0.48 -5.95
CA MET A 64 6.77 -0.17 -4.58
C MET A 64 5.72 0.95 -4.54
N LEU A 65 5.91 2.04 -5.29
CA LEU A 65 4.94 3.13 -5.36
C LEU A 65 3.61 2.65 -5.95
N TYR A 66 3.66 1.80 -6.97
CA TYR A 66 2.47 1.15 -7.52
C TYR A 66 1.76 0.28 -6.49
N ALA A 67 2.50 -0.54 -5.74
CA ALA A 67 1.96 -1.39 -4.67
C ALA A 67 1.21 -0.54 -3.63
N VAL A 68 1.84 0.53 -3.15
CA VAL A 68 1.26 1.44 -2.15
C VAL A 68 -0.01 2.10 -2.66
N VAL A 69 0.00 2.62 -3.89
CA VAL A 69 -1.19 3.28 -4.48
C VAL A 69 -2.32 2.28 -4.72
N THR A 70 -2.00 1.08 -5.19
CA THR A 70 -2.98 0.01 -5.42
C THR A 70 -3.60 -0.45 -4.10
N TYR A 71 -2.78 -0.72 -3.07
CA TYR A 71 -3.25 -1.09 -1.75
C TYR A 71 -4.12 0.00 -1.11
N ALA A 72 -3.70 1.27 -1.24
CA ALA A 72 -4.49 2.41 -0.78
C ALA A 72 -5.87 2.44 -1.47
N ASN A 73 -5.92 2.25 -2.79
CA ASN A 73 -7.17 2.18 -3.53
C ASN A 73 -8.05 1.00 -3.09
N MET A 74 -7.48 -0.18 -2.85
CA MET A 74 -8.21 -1.34 -2.31
C MET A 74 -8.84 -1.03 -0.94
N ARG A 75 -8.19 -0.19 -0.13
CA ARG A 75 -8.70 0.29 1.16
C ARG A 75 -9.57 1.56 1.06
N GLY A 76 -9.89 2.01 -0.15
CA GLY A 76 -10.69 3.23 -0.39
C GLY A 76 -9.96 4.56 -0.12
N VAL A 77 -8.64 4.54 0.05
CA VAL A 77 -7.81 5.72 0.35
C VAL A 77 -7.25 6.32 -0.93
N ARG A 78 -7.74 7.51 -1.30
CA ARG A 78 -7.32 8.22 -2.53
C ARG A 78 -6.45 9.45 -2.27
N ALA A 79 -6.55 10.05 -1.08
CA ALA A 79 -5.84 11.28 -0.73
C ALA A 79 -4.35 11.00 -0.49
N VAL A 80 -3.46 11.67 -1.25
CA VAL A 80 -2.00 11.46 -1.15
C VAL A 80 -1.47 11.73 0.26
N ASP A 81 -1.98 12.76 0.92
CA ASP A 81 -1.60 13.08 2.31
C ASP A 81 -1.89 11.93 3.27
N ARG A 82 -3.02 11.24 3.04
CA ARG A 82 -3.38 10.08 3.85
C ARG A 82 -2.48 8.89 3.53
N ILE A 83 -2.13 8.67 2.27
CA ILE A 83 -1.20 7.62 1.86
C ILE A 83 0.19 7.83 2.51
N VAL A 84 0.70 9.07 2.51
CA VAL A 84 1.98 9.42 3.16
C VAL A 84 1.95 9.12 4.65
N ASP A 85 0.86 9.46 5.35
CA ASP A 85 0.69 9.15 6.77
C ASP A 85 0.62 7.64 7.03
N LEU A 86 -0.07 6.88 6.17
CA LEU A 86 -0.14 5.42 6.26
C LEU A 86 1.23 4.77 6.08
N CYS A 87 2.05 5.23 5.13
CA CYS A 87 3.44 4.76 4.98
C CYS A 87 4.32 4.93 6.23
N GLN A 88 3.90 5.79 7.18
CA GLN A 88 4.65 6.02 8.42
C GLN A 88 4.11 5.23 9.62
N ARG A 89 2.85 4.79 9.58
CA ARG A 89 2.13 4.32 10.77
C ARG A 89 1.44 2.97 10.60
N ASP A 90 1.05 2.63 9.39
CA ASP A 90 0.30 1.41 9.09
C ASP A 90 1.25 0.27 8.71
N LEU A 91 1.12 -0.85 9.40
CA LEU A 91 2.05 -1.97 9.29
C LEU A 91 2.12 -2.55 7.87
N ALA A 92 0.98 -2.64 7.17
CA ALA A 92 0.94 -3.14 5.80
C ALA A 92 1.64 -2.19 4.84
N PHE A 93 1.42 -0.88 4.99
CA PHE A 93 2.13 0.12 4.18
C PHE A 93 3.63 0.14 4.47
N ILE A 94 4.03 0.09 5.74
CA ILE A 94 5.44 0.00 6.15
C ILE A 94 6.10 -1.25 5.55
N TRP A 95 5.37 -2.36 5.50
CA TRP A 95 5.87 -3.59 4.89
C TRP A 95 6.06 -3.44 3.37
N LEU A 96 5.07 -2.89 2.67
CA LEU A 96 5.15 -2.62 1.23
C LEU A 96 6.31 -1.67 0.89
N THR A 97 6.57 -0.65 1.71
CA THR A 97 7.67 0.29 1.51
C THR A 97 9.01 -0.20 2.04
N LYS A 98 9.06 -1.38 2.68
CA LYS A 98 10.24 -1.86 3.42
C LYS A 98 10.79 -0.82 4.41
N GLY A 99 9.89 -0.04 5.01
CA GLY A 99 10.22 1.04 5.96
C GLY A 99 10.64 2.37 5.31
N GLU A 100 10.71 2.46 3.97
CA GLU A 100 10.89 3.74 3.29
C GLU A 100 9.67 4.65 3.53
N LYS A 101 9.90 5.97 3.50
CA LYS A 101 8.88 6.99 3.80
C LYS A 101 8.68 7.95 2.62
N PRO A 102 8.09 7.49 1.50
CA PRO A 102 7.80 8.34 0.36
C PRO A 102 6.99 9.57 0.77
N GLN A 103 7.39 10.72 0.26
CA GLN A 103 6.72 12.00 0.51
C GLN A 103 5.75 12.34 -0.62
N ARG A 104 4.94 13.38 -0.41
CA ARG A 104 3.92 13.85 -1.36
C ARG A 104 4.47 13.99 -2.78
N ASP A 105 5.64 14.61 -2.92
CA ASP A 105 6.28 14.85 -4.22
C ASP A 105 6.55 13.55 -4.98
N ALA A 106 6.97 12.49 -4.28
CA ALA A 106 7.19 11.19 -4.91
C ALA A 106 5.89 10.61 -5.49
N PHE A 107 4.78 10.74 -4.77
CA PHE A 107 3.48 10.26 -5.24
C PHE A 107 2.91 11.14 -6.36
N TYR A 108 3.07 12.45 -6.30
CA TYR A 108 2.61 13.36 -7.35
C TYR A 108 3.42 13.19 -8.63
N ASP A 109 4.74 13.08 -8.54
CA ASP A 109 5.58 12.77 -9.70
C ASP A 109 5.25 11.40 -10.27
N PHE A 110 5.03 10.39 -9.42
CA PHE A 110 4.65 9.06 -9.85
C PHE A 110 3.31 9.07 -10.60
N LYS A 111 2.23 9.55 -9.96
CA LYS A 111 0.88 9.56 -10.53
C LYS A 111 0.73 10.50 -11.73
N GLY A 112 1.49 11.60 -11.76
CA GLY A 112 1.35 12.64 -12.77
C GLY A 112 2.28 12.47 -13.99
N LYS A 113 3.43 11.80 -13.84
CA LYS A 113 4.46 11.74 -14.89
C LYS A 113 4.89 10.33 -15.26
N LYS A 114 4.77 9.36 -14.35
CA LYS A 114 5.35 8.02 -14.53
C LYS A 114 4.31 6.94 -14.75
N LEU A 115 3.21 7.01 -14.01
CA LEU A 115 2.06 6.13 -14.16
C LEU A 115 1.08 6.76 -15.17
N THR A 116 1.40 6.67 -16.46
CA THR A 116 0.52 7.16 -17.52
C THR A 116 -0.80 6.38 -17.53
N GLY A 117 -1.85 6.95 -18.13
CA GLY A 117 -3.15 6.27 -18.25
C GLY A 117 -3.03 4.88 -18.89
N GLU A 118 -2.27 4.77 -19.98
CA GLU A 118 -2.03 3.50 -20.67
C GLU A 118 -1.33 2.46 -19.78
N VAL A 119 -0.29 2.86 -19.04
CA VAL A 119 0.43 1.96 -18.12
C VAL A 119 -0.48 1.53 -16.96
N LEU A 120 -1.29 2.46 -16.43
CA LEU A 120 -2.23 2.16 -15.37
C LEU A 120 -3.31 1.19 -15.83
N ASP A 121 -3.88 1.40 -17.02
CA ASP A 121 -4.93 0.55 -17.57
C ASP A 121 -4.43 -0.86 -17.83
N GLU A 122 -3.23 -1.00 -18.39
CA GLU A 122 -2.58 -2.30 -18.61
C GLU A 122 -2.31 -3.04 -17.29
N LEU A 123 -1.72 -2.36 -16.30
CA LEU A 123 -1.47 -2.98 -14.99
C LEU A 123 -2.77 -3.33 -14.26
N ASN A 124 -3.81 -2.49 -14.34
CA ASN A 124 -5.12 -2.79 -13.76
C ASN A 124 -5.80 -3.97 -14.46
N TYR A 125 -5.69 -4.06 -15.78
CA TYR A 125 -6.23 -5.17 -16.54
C TYR A 125 -5.56 -6.48 -16.12
N GLN A 126 -4.23 -6.52 -16.06
CA GLN A 126 -3.49 -7.67 -15.58
C GLN A 126 -3.89 -8.03 -14.14
N PHE A 127 -3.97 -7.05 -13.25
CA PHE A 127 -4.39 -7.24 -11.85
C PHE A 127 -5.77 -7.89 -11.73
N MET A 128 -6.77 -7.33 -12.43
CA MET A 128 -8.15 -7.86 -12.43
C MET A 128 -8.23 -9.27 -13.02
N ARG A 129 -7.50 -9.54 -14.10
CA ARG A 129 -7.42 -10.88 -14.72
C ARG A 129 -6.83 -11.92 -13.77
N ARG A 130 -5.84 -11.53 -12.95
CA ARG A 130 -5.25 -12.41 -11.93
C ARG A 130 -6.21 -12.67 -10.79
N LEU A 131 -6.88 -11.64 -10.28
CA LEU A 131 -7.92 -11.80 -9.26
C LEU A 131 -9.05 -12.73 -9.73
N GLU A 132 -9.47 -12.62 -10.99
CA GLU A 132 -10.47 -13.52 -11.58
C GLU A 132 -9.96 -14.96 -11.63
N LYS A 133 -8.72 -15.17 -12.07
CA LYS A 133 -8.10 -16.50 -12.16
C LYS A 133 -7.97 -17.17 -10.80
N GLU A 134 -7.71 -16.41 -9.74
CA GLU A 134 -7.66 -16.89 -8.36
C GLU A 134 -9.05 -17.09 -7.73
N GLY A 135 -10.13 -16.72 -8.44
CA GLY A 135 -11.50 -16.84 -7.95
C GLY A 135 -11.87 -15.80 -6.89
N LEU A 136 -11.08 -14.72 -6.77
CA LEU A 136 -11.27 -13.67 -5.77
C LEU A 136 -12.29 -12.61 -6.22
N VAL A 137 -12.50 -12.48 -7.53
CA VAL A 137 -13.53 -11.62 -8.12
C VAL A 137 -14.20 -12.33 -9.30
N THR A 138 -15.45 -11.96 -9.59
CA THR A 138 -16.13 -12.37 -10.82
C THR A 138 -16.28 -11.16 -11.73
N LEU A 139 -15.66 -11.16 -12.91
CA LEU A 139 -15.73 -10.00 -13.84
C LEU A 139 -17.14 -9.72 -14.39
N LYS A 140 -18.13 -10.58 -14.12
CA LYS A 140 -19.54 -10.37 -14.50
C LYS A 140 -20.21 -9.19 -13.78
N GLU A 141 -19.72 -8.77 -12.62
CA GLU A 141 -20.33 -7.70 -11.81
C GLU A 141 -19.64 -6.34 -11.94
N LEU A 142 -18.50 -6.25 -12.65
CA LEU A 142 -17.71 -5.02 -12.76
C LEU A 142 -18.16 -4.07 -13.90
N TYR A 143 -19.30 -4.37 -14.52
CA TYR A 143 -20.04 -3.39 -15.33
C TYR A 143 -21.05 -2.75 -14.40
N ILE A 144 -21.04 -1.41 -14.31
CA ILE A 144 -21.81 -0.54 -13.39
C ILE A 144 -20.99 -0.18 -12.14
N ASP A 145 -20.01 0.72 -12.29
CA ASP A 145 -20.23 2.09 -11.77
C ASP A 145 -19.15 3.04 -12.30
N GLY A 146 -19.31 3.45 -13.56
CA GLY A 146 -18.69 4.67 -14.05
C GLY A 146 -19.48 5.87 -13.56
N THR A 147 -19.30 6.28 -12.31
CA THR A 147 -19.79 7.59 -11.87
C THR A 147 -18.95 8.70 -12.51
N LYS A 148 -19.68 9.63 -13.13
CA LYS A 148 -19.26 10.88 -13.79
C LYS A 148 -18.35 11.78 -12.94
#